data_AF-A0A1G2SC54-F1
#
_entry.id   AF-A0A1G2SC54-F1
#
_cell.length_a   1.000
_cell.length_b   1.000
_cell.length_c   1.000
_cell.angle_alpha   90.00
_cell.angle_beta   90.00
_cell.angle_gamma   90.00
#
_symmetry.space_group_name_H-M   'P 1'
#
loop_
_entity.id
_entity.type
_entity.pdbx_description
1 polymer ?
#
loop_
_entity_poly.entity_id
_entity_poly.type
_entity_poly.pdbx_seq_one_letter_code
_entity_poly.pdbx_strand_id
1 'polypeptide(L)'
;MTTKILVNNLERKLFWLLVGFLGLSFFLYFYFVISLTVAGVERDRVVSQMREMTTQASMLEQEYMHLQNSVTLAHASDLGFKEVTAKFSHTTHDKFSLAQ
;
A
#
# COMPACT_ATOMS: atom_id res chain seq x y z
N MET A 1 -29.58 55.59 36.76
CA MET A 1 -28.68 54.58 37.37
C MET A 1 -28.74 53.19 36.71
N THR A 2 -29.77 52.87 35.93
CA THR A 2 -29.99 51.53 35.33
C THR A 2 -29.10 51.22 34.11
N THR A 3 -28.71 52.20 33.31
CA THR A 3 -27.90 52.00 32.08
C THR A 3 -26.47 51.53 32.35
N LYS A 4 -25.83 52.01 33.43
CA LYS A 4 -24.47 51.59 33.81
C LYS A 4 -24.36 50.10 34.16
N ILE A 5 -25.42 49.53 34.75
CA ILE A 5 -25.45 48.12 35.18
C ILE A 5 -25.54 47.19 33.96
N LEU A 6 -26.24 47.60 32.91
CA LEU A 6 -26.40 46.81 31.68
C LEU A 6 -25.08 46.69 30.89
N VAL A 7 -24.35 47.79 30.76
CA VAL A 7 -23.07 47.86 30.02
C VAL A 7 -22.00 47.00 30.69
N ASN A 8 -21.88 47.07 32.02
CA ASN A 8 -20.88 46.30 32.78
C ASN A 8 -21.06 44.78 32.64
N ASN A 9 -22.31 44.30 32.56
CA ASN A 9 -22.60 42.88 32.37
C ASN A 9 -22.28 42.40 30.94
N LEU A 10 -22.50 43.26 29.94
CA LEU A 10 -22.17 42.96 28.55
C LEU A 10 -20.66 42.86 28.34
N GLU A 11 -19.90 43.83 28.89
CA GLU A 11 -18.43 43.84 28.84
C GLU A 11 -17.83 42.58 29.49
N ARG A 12 -18.35 42.20 30.67
CA ARG A 12 -17.90 40.99 31.37
C ARG A 12 -18.16 39.73 30.56
N LYS A 13 -19.35 39.61 29.93
CA LYS A 13 -19.68 38.46 29.09
C LYS A 13 -18.81 38.40 27.84
N LEU A 14 -18.53 39.54 27.22
CA LEU A 14 -17.67 39.63 26.04
C LEU A 14 -16.22 39.28 26.37
N PHE A 15 -15.72 39.72 27.53
CA PHE A 15 -14.40 39.36 28.02
C PHE A 15 -14.25 37.83 28.18
N TRP A 16 -15.21 37.18 28.86
CA TRP A 16 -15.17 35.72 29.03
C TRP A 16 -15.30 34.95 27.71
N LEU A 17 -16.09 35.45 26.77
CA LEU A 17 -16.16 34.89 25.42
C LEU A 17 -14.79 34.98 24.73
N LEU A 18 -14.16 36.14 24.79
CA LEU A 18 -12.85 36.37 24.15
C LEU A 18 -11.75 35.52 24.80
N VAL A 19 -11.77 35.37 26.12
CA VAL A 19 -10.87 34.46 26.85
C VAL A 19 -11.11 33.00 26.44
N GLY A 20 -12.37 32.58 26.35
CA GLY A 20 -12.71 31.22 25.90
C GLY A 20 -12.28 30.97 24.45
N PHE A 21 -12.49 31.94 23.56
CA PHE A 21 -12.06 31.86 22.16
C PHE A 21 -10.54 31.81 22.04
N LEU A 22 -9.82 32.61 22.83
CA LEU A 22 -8.37 32.59 22.88
C LEU A 22 -7.85 31.23 23.39
N GLY A 23 -8.45 30.70 24.45
CA GLY A 23 -8.13 29.37 24.98
C GLY A 23 -8.37 28.27 23.94
N LEU A 24 -9.50 28.32 23.24
CA LEU A 24 -9.82 27.38 22.16
C LEU A 24 -8.82 27.49 21.00
N SER A 25 -8.42 28.71 20.63
CA SER A 25 -7.43 28.95 19.58
C SER A 25 -6.07 28.33 19.95
N PHE A 26 -5.61 28.53 21.19
CA PHE A 26 -4.38 27.87 21.67
C PHE A 26 -4.51 26.36 21.69
N PHE A 27 -5.63 25.82 22.19
CA PHE A 27 -5.86 24.38 22.23
C PHE A 27 -5.81 23.76 20.84
N LEU A 28 -6.50 24.35 19.86
CA LEU A 28 -6.47 23.92 18.47
C LEU A 28 -5.06 24.03 17.89
N TYR A 29 -4.35 25.12 18.14
CA TYR A 29 -2.97 25.29 17.67
C TYR A 29 -2.07 24.14 18.14
N PHE A 30 -2.05 23.86 19.45
CA PHE A 30 -1.25 22.76 19.99
C PHE A 30 -1.67 21.41 19.42
N TYR A 31 -2.97 21.15 19.32
CA TYR A 31 -3.50 19.92 18.72
C TYR A 31 -3.01 19.73 17.28
N PHE A 32 -3.11 20.76 16.44
CA PHE A 32 -2.67 20.71 15.05
C PHE A 32 -1.16 20.53 14.93
N VAL A 33 -0.36 21.22 15.74
CA VAL A 33 1.11 21.08 15.71
C VAL A 33 1.55 19.66 16.08
N ILE A 34 0.97 19.09 17.14
CA ILE A 34 1.27 17.72 17.57
C ILE A 34 0.83 16.73 16.50
N SER A 35 -0.40 16.86 15.99
CA SER A 35 -0.93 15.99 14.93
C SER A 35 -0.07 16.03 13.67
N LEU A 36 0.35 17.21 13.23
CA LEU A 36 1.22 17.38 12.06
C LEU A 36 2.58 16.71 12.26
N THR A 37 3.15 16.84 13.46
CA THR A 37 4.44 16.22 13.79
C THR A 37 4.35 14.70 13.76
N VAL A 38 3.32 14.13 14.40
CA VAL A 38 3.10 12.67 14.43
C VAL A 38 2.81 12.14 13.02
N ALA A 39 2.00 12.84 12.23
CA ALA A 39 1.70 12.46 10.86
C ALA A 39 2.95 12.45 9.96
N GLY A 40 3.89 13.38 10.18
CA GLY A 40 5.18 13.38 9.50
C GLY A 40 6.00 12.13 9.81
N VAL A 41 6.15 11.80 11.09
CA VAL A 41 6.91 10.61 11.53
C VAL A 41 6.25 9.32 11.03
N GLU A 42 4.93 9.22 11.10
CA GLU A 42 4.20 8.04 10.63
C GLU A 42 4.35 7.87 9.12
N ARG A 43 4.31 8.96 8.35
CA ARG A 43 4.57 8.92 6.91
C ARG A 43 5.95 8.36 6.61
N ASP A 44 6.99 8.79 7.32
CA ASP A 44 8.36 8.31 7.11
C ASP A 44 8.48 6.82 7.45
N ARG A 45 7.80 6.38 8.52
CA ARG A 45 7.71 4.95 8.88
C ARG A 45 7.06 4.14 7.77
N VAL A 46 5.90 4.57 7.25
CA VAL A 46 5.20 3.89 6.15
C VAL A 46 6.07 3.85 4.89
N VAL A 47 6.74 4.95 4.53
CA VAL A 47 7.67 4.99 3.39
C VAL A 47 8.82 4.00 3.58
N SER A 48 9.39 3.90 4.77
CA SER A 48 10.48 2.96 5.06
C SER A 48 10.03 1.50 4.90
N GLN A 49 8.84 1.16 5.39
CA GLN A 49 8.27 -0.19 5.26
C GLN A 49 7.95 -0.53 3.81
N MET A 50 7.41 0.42 3.05
CA MET A 50 7.18 0.25 1.61
C MET A 50 8.49 -0.02 0.87
N ARG A 51 9.56 0.72 1.16
CA ARG A 51 10.89 0.50 0.56
C ARG A 51 11.44 -0.89 0.87
N GLU A 52 11.28 -1.35 2.10
CA GLU A 52 11.68 -2.69 2.50
C GLU A 52 10.90 -3.76 1.71
N MET A 53 9.58 -3.64 1.65
CA MET A 53 8.72 -4.55 0.87
C MET A 53 9.08 -4.56 -0.61
N THR A 54 9.31 -3.39 -1.23
CA THR A 54 9.75 -3.29 -2.63
C THR A 54 11.10 -3.98 -2.82
N THR A 55 12.05 -3.79 -1.90
CA THR A 55 13.36 -4.43 -1.99
C THR A 55 13.23 -5.96 -1.91
N GLN A 56 12.41 -6.47 -0.99
CA GLN A 56 12.15 -7.90 -0.87
C GLN A 56 11.49 -8.46 -2.14
N ALA A 57 10.51 -7.76 -2.72
CA ALA A 57 9.88 -8.15 -3.97
C ALA A 57 10.89 -8.18 -5.13
N SER A 58 11.73 -7.16 -5.26
CA SER A 58 12.77 -7.13 -6.31
C SER A 58 13.81 -8.24 -6.15
N MET A 59 14.20 -8.58 -4.91
CA MET A 59 15.09 -9.73 -4.67
C MET A 59 14.43 -11.04 -5.10
N LEU A 60 13.15 -11.24 -4.77
CA LEU A 60 12.41 -12.44 -5.15
C LEU A 60 12.22 -12.54 -6.67
N GLU A 61 11.95 -11.42 -7.34
CA GLU A 61 11.90 -11.37 -8.81
C GLU A 61 13.24 -11.75 -9.42
N GLN A 62 14.35 -11.25 -8.87
CA GLN A 62 15.68 -11.60 -9.35
C GLN A 62 15.99 -13.09 -9.14
N GLU A 63 15.61 -13.67 -8.00
CA GLU A 63 15.74 -15.09 -7.72
C GLU A 63 14.91 -15.93 -8.70
N TYR A 64 13.67 -15.54 -8.94
CA TYR A 64 12.80 -16.20 -9.92
C TYR A 64 13.39 -16.16 -11.33
N MET A 65 13.91 -15.02 -11.77
CA MET A 65 14.57 -14.88 -13.07
C MET A 65 15.83 -15.74 -13.17
N HIS A 66 16.61 -15.83 -12.09
CA HIS A 66 17.77 -16.72 -12.03
C HIS A 66 17.35 -18.19 -12.16
N LEU A 67 16.32 -18.62 -11.42
CA LEU A 67 15.79 -19.97 -11.49
C LEU A 67 15.25 -20.29 -12.89
N GLN A 68 14.47 -19.39 -13.49
CA GLN A 68 13.95 -19.54 -14.84
C GLN A 68 15.07 -19.73 -15.87
N ASN A 69 16.15 -18.93 -15.76
CA ASN A 69 17.30 -19.05 -16.64
C ASN A 69 18.14 -20.32 -16.39
N SER A 70 18.06 -20.91 -15.19
CA SER A 70 18.74 -22.18 -14.88
C SER A 70 18.01 -23.41 -15.42
N VAL A 71 16.68 -23.36 -15.56
CA VAL A 71 15.87 -24.47 -16.09
C VAL A 71 15.81 -24.38 -17.62
N THR A 72 16.93 -24.69 -18.28
CA THR A 72 17.01 -24.74 -19.75
C THR A 72 17.06 -26.19 -20.24
N LEU A 73 16.62 -26.41 -21.49
CA LEU A 73 16.71 -27.72 -22.14
C LEU A 73 18.16 -28.26 -22.16
N ALA A 74 19.13 -27.35 -22.33
CA ALA A 74 20.56 -27.65 -22.25
C ALA A 74 20.96 -28.16 -20.86
N HIS A 75 20.47 -27.53 -19.79
CA HIS A 75 20.70 -27.98 -18.42
C HIS A 75 20.04 -29.35 -18.15
N ALA A 76 18.83 -29.57 -18.67
CA ALA A 76 18.14 -30.86 -18.58
C ALA A 76 18.89 -31.96 -19.35
N SER A 77 19.42 -31.66 -20.54
CA SER A 77 20.22 -32.61 -21.32
C SER A 77 21.56 -32.95 -20.65
N ASP A 78 22.19 -31.98 -20.00
CA ASP A 78 23.43 -32.19 -19.21
C ASP A 78 23.18 -33.06 -17.97
N LEU A 79 22.00 -32.95 -17.36
CA LEU A 79 21.55 -33.82 -16.27
C LEU A 79 21.15 -35.24 -16.75
N GLY A 80 21.27 -35.53 -18.05
CA GLY A 80 20.99 -36.83 -18.64
C GLY A 80 19.51 -37.07 -19.00
N PHE A 81 18.66 -36.05 -18.88
CA PHE A 81 17.28 -36.13 -19.36
C PHE A 81 17.27 -36.12 -20.89
N LYS A 82 16.52 -37.06 -21.47
CA LYS A 82 16.31 -37.14 -22.92
C LYS A 82 14.92 -36.65 -23.27
N GLU A 83 14.84 -35.85 -24.32
CA GLU A 83 13.58 -35.34 -24.85
C GLU A 83 12.74 -36.52 -25.35
N VAL A 84 11.58 -36.75 -24.72
CA VAL A 84 10.67 -37.82 -25.10
C VAL A 84 9.75 -37.25 -26.17
N THR A 85 9.94 -37.63 -27.44
CA THR A 85 8.94 -37.34 -28.47
C THR A 85 7.67 -38.08 -28.12
N ALA A 86 6.71 -37.39 -27.51
CA ALA A 86 5.40 -37.95 -27.25
C ALA A 86 4.75 -38.31 -28.60
N LYS A 87 4.85 -39.58 -28.99
CA LYS A 87 3.93 -40.19 -29.94
C LYS A 87 2.58 -40.16 -29.25
N PHE A 88 1.82 -39.07 -29.42
CA PHE A 88 0.38 -39.16 -29.33
C PHE A 88 0.00 -40.32 -30.24
N SER A 89 -0.45 -41.43 -29.66
CA SER A 89 -0.95 -42.55 -30.43
C SER A 89 -2.14 -42.02 -31.20
N HIS A 90 -1.91 -41.70 -32.48
CA HIS A 90 -2.97 -41.48 -33.44
C HIS A 90 -3.67 -42.84 -33.56
N THR A 91 -4.63 -43.08 -32.67
CA THR A 91 -5.57 -44.18 -32.79
C THR A 91 -6.20 -44.03 -34.16
N THR A 92 -5.95 -45.03 -34.99
CA THR A 92 -6.57 -45.34 -36.26
C THR A 92 -7.98 -44.77 -36.33
N HIS A 93 -8.17 -43.70 -37.11
CA HIS A 93 -9.49 -43.39 -37.63
C HIS A 93 -9.79 -44.48 -38.66
N ASP A 94 -10.50 -45.51 -38.19
CA ASP A 94 -11.19 -46.45 -39.04
C ASP A 94 -11.96 -45.68 -40.11
N LYS A 95 -11.83 -46.16 -41.35
CA LYS A 95 -12.60 -45.71 -42.50
C LYS A 95 -14.09 -45.93 -42.20
N PHE A 96 -14.77 -44.93 -41.66
CA PHE A 96 -16.23 -44.90 -41.67
C PHE A 96 -16.67 -44.50 -43.08
N SER A 97 -16.98 -45.52 -43.88
CA SER A 97 -17.67 -45.40 -45.15
C SER A 97 -19.05 -44.77 -44.92
N LEU A 98 -19.25 -43.54 -45.40
CA LEU A 98 -20.55 -43.02 -45.76
C LEU A 98 -20.43 -42.32 -47.11
N ALA A 99 -20.72 -43.05 -48.18
CA ALA A 99 -21.19 -42.49 -49.42
C ALA A 99 -22.44 -43.29 -49.85
N GLN A 100 -23.56 -42.56 -49.91
CA GLN A 100 -24.90 -42.94 -50.42
C GLN A 100 -25.71 -44.00 -49.64
#